data_AF-A0A7X6XP29-F1
#
_entry.id   AF-A0A7X6XP29-F1
#
_cell.length_a   1.000
_cell.length_b   1.000
_cell.length_c   1.000
_cell.angle_alpha   90.00
_cell.angle_beta   90.00
_cell.angle_gamma   90.00
#
_symmetry.space_group_name_H-M   'P 1'
#
loop_
_entity.id
_entity.type
_entity.pdbx_description
1 polymer ?
#
loop_
_entity_poly.entity_id
_entity_poly.type
_entity_poly.pdbx_seq_one_letter_code
_entity_poly.pdbx_strand_id
1 'polypeptide(L)'
;TLVASGRSTTDTLAEAAVELVLQGNSRQEERAADAQGARFMARAGYDPRAMIRFFERLQAATGDVRGLNRYFATHPSTADRIARVRALINKEKLAPAAPPSPPEASGK
;
A
#
# COMPACT_ATOMS: atom_id res chain seq x y z
N THR A 1 12.67 -6.53 -42.40
CA THR A 1 11.43 -6.57 -41.60
C THR A 1 11.68 -5.96 -40.25
N LEU A 2 11.26 -4.72 -40.02
CA LEU A 2 11.29 -4.10 -38.69
C LEU A 2 9.94 -4.38 -38.02
N VAL A 3 9.93 -5.18 -36.96
CA VAL A 3 8.77 -5.29 -36.07
C VAL A 3 8.85 -4.13 -35.09
N ALA A 4 8.04 -3.09 -35.31
CA ALA A 4 7.78 -2.08 -34.30
C ALA A 4 6.85 -2.71 -33.26
N SER A 5 7.40 -3.19 -32.15
CA SER A 5 6.59 -3.66 -31.02
C SER A 5 5.80 -2.49 -30.46
N GLY A 6 4.51 -2.42 -30.81
CA GLY A 6 3.57 -1.44 -30.28
C GLY A 6 3.36 -1.67 -28.79
N ARG A 7 3.79 -0.73 -27.96
CA ARG A 7 3.49 -0.69 -26.53
C ARG A 7 1.98 -0.55 -26.39
N SER A 8 1.31 -1.50 -25.74
CA SER A 8 -0.13 -1.43 -25.53
C SER A 8 -0.46 -0.39 -24.46
N THR A 9 -1.63 0.25 -24.53
CA THR A 9 -2.10 1.20 -23.51
C THR A 9 -2.15 0.58 -22.11
N THR A 10 -2.36 -0.74 -22.01
CA THR A 10 -2.27 -1.49 -20.77
C THR A 10 -0.85 -1.57 -20.21
N ASP A 11 0.18 -1.69 -21.07
CA ASP A 11 1.58 -1.68 -20.63
C ASP A 11 2.00 -0.31 -20.12
N THR A 12 1.57 0.77 -20.81
CA THR A 12 1.86 2.14 -20.37
C THR A 12 1.19 2.48 -19.04
N LEU A 13 -0.03 2.00 -18.82
CA LEU A 13 -0.74 2.18 -17.55
C LEU A 13 -0.09 1.39 -16.41
N ALA A 14 0.36 0.17 -16.66
CA ALA A 14 1.09 -0.62 -15.68
C ALA A 14 2.42 0.03 -15.30
N GLU A 15 3.17 0.55 -16.28
CA GLU A 15 4.44 1.26 -16.03
C GLU A 15 4.23 2.57 -15.26
N ALA A 16 3.21 3.35 -15.62
CA ALA A 16 2.87 4.57 -14.89
C ALA A 16 2.42 4.28 -13.45
N ALA A 17 1.66 3.20 -13.24
CA ALA A 17 1.27 2.77 -11.89
C ALA A 17 2.49 2.34 -11.06
N VAL A 18 3.44 1.63 -11.67
CA VAL A 18 4.71 1.29 -11.02
C VAL A 18 5.50 2.55 -10.69
N GLU A 19 5.60 3.51 -11.61
CA GLU A 19 6.34 4.76 -11.37
C GLU A 19 5.72 5.62 -10.26
N LEU A 20 4.40 5.70 -10.18
CA LEU A 20 3.69 6.35 -9.08
C LEU A 20 3.95 5.66 -7.74
N VAL A 21 4.03 4.32 -7.73
CA VAL A 21 4.47 3.57 -6.55
C VAL A 21 5.93 3.88 -6.22
N LEU A 22 6.79 4.12 -7.21
CA LEU A 22 8.22 4.42 -7.04
C LEU A 22 8.53 5.88 -6.65
N GLN A 23 7.60 6.83 -6.77
CA GLN A 23 7.83 8.21 -6.35
C GLN A 23 8.18 8.26 -4.84
N GLY A 24 9.34 8.84 -4.52
CA GLY A 24 10.00 8.66 -3.23
C GLY A 24 9.55 9.66 -2.16
N ASN A 25 8.83 9.19 -1.16
CA ASN A 25 8.72 9.84 0.15
C ASN A 25 9.91 9.42 1.03
N SER A 26 10.30 10.22 2.03
CA SER A 26 11.33 9.78 2.97
C SER A 26 10.85 8.56 3.77
N ARG A 27 11.75 7.67 4.18
CA ARG A 27 11.41 6.54 5.07
C ARG A 27 10.66 6.99 6.33
N GLN A 28 10.88 8.22 6.80
CA GLN A 28 10.18 8.75 7.96
C GLN A 28 8.74 9.18 7.64
N GLU A 29 8.50 9.72 6.45
CA GLU A 29 7.15 10.04 5.96
C GLU A 29 6.29 8.78 5.80
N GLU A 30 6.81 7.73 5.15
CA GLU A 30 6.09 6.45 5.03
C GLU A 30 5.75 5.86 6.41
N ARG A 31 6.67 5.99 7.36
CA ARG A 31 6.47 5.52 8.73
C ARG A 31 5.35 6.25 9.45
N ALA A 32 5.23 7.55 9.23
CA ALA A 32 4.18 8.40 9.80
C ALA A 32 2.85 8.14 9.08
N ALA A 33 2.87 8.02 7.76
CA ALA A 33 1.71 7.70 6.93
C ALA A 33 1.10 6.35 7.33
N ASP A 34 1.91 5.30 7.50
CA ASP A 34 1.43 3.98 7.94
C ASP A 34 0.72 4.05 9.30
N ALA A 35 1.31 4.78 10.24
CA ALA A 35 0.75 4.90 11.57
C ALA A 35 -0.55 5.69 11.56
N GLN A 36 -0.59 6.80 10.81
CA GLN A 36 -1.77 7.62 10.71
C GLN A 36 -2.90 6.92 9.95
N GLY A 37 -2.57 6.18 8.89
CA GLY A 37 -3.51 5.36 8.13
C GLY A 37 -4.19 4.30 9.00
N ALA A 38 -3.44 3.54 9.79
CA ALA A 38 -4.01 2.56 10.72
C ALA A 38 -4.94 3.19 11.76
N ARG A 39 -4.59 4.37 12.29
CA ARG A 39 -5.45 5.13 13.22
C ARG A 39 -6.72 5.65 12.54
N PHE A 40 -6.60 6.14 11.31
CA PHE A 40 -7.75 6.60 10.53
C PHE A 40 -8.71 5.46 10.21
N MET A 41 -8.19 4.30 9.82
CA MET A 41 -9.02 3.11 9.63
C MET A 41 -9.81 2.76 10.89
N ALA A 42 -9.14 2.68 12.05
CA ALA A 42 -9.79 2.40 13.32
C ALA A 42 -10.92 3.40 13.62
N ARG A 43 -10.65 4.70 13.46
CA ARG A 43 -11.61 5.79 13.69
C ARG A 43 -12.78 5.77 12.72
N ALA A 44 -12.52 5.40 11.46
CA ALA A 44 -13.54 5.27 10.42
C ALA A 44 -14.32 3.94 10.50
N GLY A 45 -14.00 3.08 11.48
CA GLY A 45 -14.69 1.81 11.67
C GLY A 45 -14.13 0.62 10.90
N TYR A 46 -13.09 0.82 10.10
CA TYR A 46 -12.40 -0.27 9.42
C TYR A 46 -11.44 -1.00 10.36
N ASP A 47 -11.37 -2.33 10.23
CA ASP A 47 -10.36 -3.15 10.92
C ASP A 47 -8.95 -2.75 10.45
N PRO A 48 -8.10 -2.16 11.32
CA PRO A 48 -6.74 -1.74 10.94
C PRO A 48 -5.86 -2.89 10.45
N ARG A 49 -6.19 -4.14 10.79
CA ARG A 49 -5.49 -5.31 10.25
C ARG A 49 -5.72 -5.51 8.75
N ALA A 50 -6.71 -4.84 8.15
CA ALA A 50 -6.85 -4.85 6.69
C ALA A 50 -5.65 -4.19 5.98
N MET A 51 -4.97 -3.25 6.64
CA MET A 51 -3.73 -2.67 6.13
C MET A 51 -2.60 -3.71 6.07
N ILE A 52 -2.51 -4.60 7.07
CA ILE A 52 -1.56 -5.72 7.05
C ILE A 52 -1.87 -6.66 5.88
N ARG A 53 -3.14 -7.03 5.70
CA ARG A 53 -3.57 -7.90 4.58
C ARG A 53 -3.27 -7.27 3.22
N PHE A 54 -3.43 -5.96 3.10
CA PHE A 54 -3.04 -5.23 1.89
C PHE A 54 -1.54 -5.36 1.62
N PHE A 55 -0.69 -5.14 2.62
CA PHE A 55 0.76 -5.29 2.46
C PHE A 55 1.18 -6.74 2.16
N GLU A 56 0.56 -7.73 2.78
CA GLU A 56 0.83 -9.14 2.46
C GLU A 56 0.50 -9.46 0.99
N ARG A 57 -0.64 -8.95 0.48
CA ARG A 57 -1.01 -9.07 -0.93
C ARG A 57 -0.07 -8.32 -1.84
N LEU A 58 0.34 -7.11 -1.45
CA LEU A 58 1.31 -6.32 -2.20
C LEU A 58 2.64 -7.09 -2.31
N GLN A 59 3.15 -7.64 -1.20
CA GLN A 59 4.37 -8.46 -1.19
C GLN A 59 4.25 -9.70 -2.08
N ALA A 60 3.11 -10.38 -2.06
CA ALA A 60 2.86 -11.55 -2.89
C ALA A 60 2.74 -11.21 -4.39
N ALA A 61 2.09 -10.09 -4.71
CA ALA A 61 1.92 -9.63 -6.09
C ALA A 61 3.21 -9.08 -6.69
N THR A 62 4.06 -8.49 -5.85
CA THR A 62 5.30 -7.87 -6.31
C THR A 62 6.48 -8.82 -6.27
N GLY A 63 6.60 -9.83 -5.41
CA GLY A 63 7.78 -10.71 -5.43
C GLY A 63 9.14 -9.97 -5.51
N ASP A 64 10.19 -10.62 -5.98
CA ASP A 64 11.52 -10.01 -6.21
C ASP A 64 11.61 -9.37 -7.60
N VAL A 65 10.64 -8.51 -8.01
CA VAL A 65 10.79 -7.81 -9.31
C VAL A 65 11.93 -6.80 -9.18
N ARG A 66 12.81 -6.77 -10.19
CA ARG A 66 13.94 -5.84 -10.32
C ARG A 66 13.57 -4.34 -10.13
N GLY A 67 12.30 -3.97 -10.34
CA GLY A 67 11.79 -2.62 -10.05
C GLY A 67 11.69 -2.29 -8.55
N LEU A 68 11.51 -3.29 -7.68
CA LEU A 68 11.46 -3.10 -6.23
C LEU A 68 12.80 -2.74 -5.61
N ASN A 69 13.93 -3.09 -6.21
CA ASN A 69 15.23 -2.60 -5.71
C ASN A 69 15.32 -1.07 -5.76
N ARG A 70 14.69 -0.43 -6.75
CA ARG A 70 14.58 1.04 -6.79
C ARG A 70 13.49 1.55 -5.85
N TYR A 71 12.39 0.81 -5.68
CA TYR A 71 11.35 1.11 -4.69
C TYR A 71 11.91 1.13 -3.26
N PHE A 72 12.61 0.06 -2.86
CA PHE A 72 13.19 -0.11 -1.53
C PHE A 72 14.36 0.84 -1.25
N ALA A 73 14.91 1.49 -2.27
CA ALA A 73 15.91 2.54 -2.07
C ALA A 73 15.31 3.74 -1.31
N THR A 74 14.04 4.05 -1.55
CA THR A 74 13.32 5.19 -0.94
C THR A 74 12.21 4.75 0.02
N HIS A 75 11.57 3.60 -0.20
CA HIS A 75 10.47 3.07 0.62
C HIS A 75 10.92 1.92 1.54
N PRO A 76 10.37 1.78 2.77
CA PRO A 76 10.63 0.62 3.62
C PRO A 76 10.17 -0.68 2.96
N SER A 77 10.80 -1.81 3.33
CA SER A 77 10.33 -3.11 2.88
C SER A 77 8.89 -3.37 3.33
N THR A 78 8.10 -4.08 2.53
CA THR A 78 6.72 -4.44 2.89
C THR A 78 6.68 -5.23 4.20
N ALA A 79 7.69 -6.05 4.47
CA ALA A 79 7.86 -6.78 5.72
C ALA A 79 8.03 -5.84 6.94
N ASP A 80 8.85 -4.80 6.81
CA ASP A 80 9.02 -3.80 7.88
C ASP A 80 7.72 -3.05 8.16
N ARG A 81 6.97 -2.69 7.11
CA ARG A 81 5.67 -2.02 7.24
C ARG A 81 4.67 -2.90 7.99
N ILE A 82 4.57 -4.17 7.63
CA ILE A 82 3.73 -5.17 8.32
C ILE A 82 4.09 -5.24 9.81
N ALA A 83 5.38 -5.40 10.13
CA ALA A 83 5.83 -5.53 11.51
C ALA A 83 5.48 -4.28 12.34
N ARG A 84 5.69 -3.08 11.77
CA ARG A 84 5.41 -1.81 12.45
C ARG A 84 3.91 -1.57 12.65
N VAL A 85 3.09 -1.80 11.63
CA VAL A 85 1.62 -1.66 11.76
C VAL A 85 1.08 -2.65 12.78
N ARG A 86 1.58 -3.90 12.78
CA ARG A 86 1.21 -4.90 13.79
C ARG A 86 1.58 -4.45 15.21
N ALA A 87 2.79 -3.93 15.39
CA ALA A 87 3.24 -3.41 16.68
C ALA A 87 2.39 -2.21 17.14
N LEU A 88 2.04 -1.30 16.23
CA LEU A 88 1.18 -0.15 16.51
C LEU A 88 -0.22 -0.58 16.96
N ILE A 89 -0.85 -1.50 16.22
CA ILE A 89 -2.18 -2.04 16.55
C ILE A 89 -2.18 -2.62 17.96
N ASN A 90 -1.14 -3.39 18.31
CA ASN A 90 -1.03 -4.00 19.63
C ASN A 90 -0.77 -2.94 20.73
N LYS A 91 0.14 -2.00 20.46
CA LYS A 91 0.52 -0.94 21.41
C LYS A 91 -0.64 -0.02 21.74
N GLU A 92 -1.37 0.44 20.73
CA GLU A 92 -2.48 1.40 20.88
C GLU A 92 -3.84 0.69 21.04
N LYS A 93 -3.86 -0.64 21.03
CA LYS A 93 -5.07 -1.47 21.07
C LYS A 93 -6.09 -1.05 20.02
N LEU A 94 -5.62 -0.78 18.79
CA LEU A 94 -6.47 -0.29 17.72
C LEU A 94 -7.52 -1.35 17.36
N ALA A 95 -8.76 -0.91 17.39
CA ALA A 95 -9.94 -1.67 17.03
C ALA A 95 -10.91 -0.74 16.27
N PRO A 96 -11.78 -1.27 15.42
CA PRO A 96 -12.80 -0.47 14.75
C PRO A 96 -13.72 0.19 15.80
N ALA A 97 -13.90 1.51 15.71
CA ALA A 97 -14.71 2.28 16.66
C ALA A 97 -16.21 1.89 16.63
N ALA A 98 -16.71 1.53 15.45
CA ALA A 98 -18.01 0.94 15.13
C ALA A 98 -17.91 0.39 13.70
N PRO A 99 -18.69 -0.63 13.27
CA PRO A 99 -18.66 -1.04 11.87
C PRO A 99 -18.96 0.18 10.98
N PRO A 100 -18.23 0.34 9.86
CA PRO A 100 -18.48 1.47 8.98
C PRO A 100 -19.93 1.37 8.51
N SER A 101 -20.63 2.51 8.40
CA SER A 101 -21.80 2.56 7.54
C SER A 101 -21.41 1.91 6.21
N PRO A 102 -22.24 1.00 5.62
CA PRO A 102 -21.92 0.45 4.31
C PRO A 102 -21.54 1.61 3.39
N PRO A 103 -20.52 1.45 2.52
CA PRO A 103 -20.17 2.53 1.59
C PRO A 103 -21.48 2.96 0.96
N GLU A 104 -21.87 4.22 1.15
CA GLU A 104 -23.04 4.75 0.45
C GLU A 104 -22.84 4.31 -0.99
N ALA A 105 -23.75 3.48 -1.49
CA ALA A 105 -23.69 3.02 -2.86
C ALA A 105 -23.58 4.31 -3.67
N SER A 106 -22.39 4.57 -4.21
CA SER A 106 -22.13 5.77 -4.98
C SER A 106 -22.97 5.58 -6.22
N GLY A 107 -24.19 6.08 -6.16
CA GLY A 107 -25.15 6.00 -7.23
C GLY A 107 -24.70 6.98 -8.29
N LYS A 108 -23.73 6.55 -9.11
CA LYS A 108 -23.46 7.03 -10.46
C LYS A 108 -22.81 5.92 -11.27
#